data_AF-A0A2E5G581-F1
#
_entry.id   AF-A0A2E5G581-F1
#
_cell.length_a   1.000
_cell.length_b   1.000
_cell.length_c   1.000
_cell.angle_alpha   90.00
_cell.angle_beta   90.00
_cell.angle_gamma   90.00
#
_symmetry.space_group_name_H-M   'P 1'
#
loop_
_entity.id
_entity.type
_entity.pdbx_description
1 polymer ?
#
loop_
_entity_poly.entity_id
_entity_poly.type
_entity_poly.pdbx_seq_one_letter_code
_entity_poly.pdbx_strand_id
1 'polypeptide(L)'
;MPRTKVSQTPFVKRSFTLIELLVVISIISLLIAMLLPSLERARKSANTILCANNLKQIGIAIYSYCADNNDVLPPGWAWASGGQRGGHARRPSV
;
A
#
# COMPACT_ATOMS: atom_id res chain seq x y z
N MET A 1 -65.74 -7.41 9.93
CA MET A 1 -64.32 -7.51 9.52
C MET A 1 -63.68 -8.72 10.19
N PRO A 2 -63.19 -9.74 9.46
CA PRO A 2 -62.52 -10.89 10.06
C PRO A 2 -61.03 -10.62 10.27
N ARG A 3 -60.49 -11.02 11.43
CA ARG A 3 -59.05 -11.02 11.73
C ARG A 3 -58.35 -12.12 10.94
N THR A 4 -57.38 -11.77 10.10
CA THR A 4 -56.47 -12.71 9.45
C THR A 4 -55.55 -13.37 10.49
N LYS A 5 -55.57 -14.72 10.59
CA LYS A 5 -54.58 -15.47 11.35
C LYS A 5 -53.27 -15.55 10.55
N VAL A 6 -52.19 -15.05 11.15
CA VAL A 6 -50.82 -15.23 10.64
C VAL A 6 -50.40 -16.68 10.93
N SER A 7 -50.27 -17.48 9.87
CA SER A 7 -49.70 -18.82 9.94
C SER A 7 -48.18 -18.71 10.11
N GLN A 8 -47.69 -18.87 11.34
CA GLN A 8 -46.25 -18.95 11.60
C GLN A 8 -45.78 -20.38 11.32
N THR A 9 -45.21 -20.61 10.14
CA THR A 9 -44.52 -21.86 9.83
C THR A 9 -43.26 -21.97 10.70
N PRO A 10 -43.05 -23.08 11.43
CA PRO A 10 -41.86 -23.25 12.26
C PRO A 10 -40.63 -23.34 11.37
N PHE A 11 -39.75 -22.34 11.46
CA PHE A 11 -38.44 -22.38 10.82
C PHE A 11 -37.59 -23.38 11.59
N VAL A 12 -37.39 -24.57 11.03
CA VAL A 12 -36.47 -25.58 11.58
C VAL A 12 -35.08 -24.94 11.63
N LYS A 13 -34.67 -24.47 12.81
CA LYS A 13 -33.33 -23.91 13.00
C LYS A 13 -32.33 -25.05 12.90
N ARG A 14 -31.60 -25.08 11.79
CA ARG A 14 -30.45 -25.95 11.61
C ARG A 14 -29.37 -25.47 12.58
N SER A 15 -29.21 -26.17 13.70
CA SER A 15 -28.15 -25.87 14.66
C SER A 15 -26.81 -26.25 14.02
N PHE A 16 -25.99 -25.26 13.72
CA PHE A 16 -24.57 -25.49 13.43
C PHE A 16 -23.92 -26.06 14.68
N THR A 17 -23.15 -27.13 14.52
CA THR A 17 -22.38 -27.65 15.65
C THR A 17 -21.30 -26.62 15.97
N LEU A 18 -21.12 -26.25 17.24
CA LEU A 18 -20.10 -25.27 17.64
C LEU A 18 -18.70 -25.66 17.14
N ILE A 19 -18.45 -26.97 16.97
CA ILE A 19 -17.21 -27.51 16.44
C ILE A 19 -16.97 -27.19 14.95
N GLU A 20 -18.02 -27.14 14.12
CA GLU A 20 -17.90 -26.77 12.70
C GLU A 20 -17.40 -25.33 12.54
N LEU A 21 -17.86 -24.41 13.39
CA LEU A 21 -17.37 -23.03 13.38
C LEU A 21 -16.00 -22.90 14.08
N LEU A 22 -15.77 -23.67 15.14
CA LEU A 22 -14.52 -23.66 15.91
C LEU A 22 -13.31 -24.06 15.05
N VAL A 23 -13.40 -25.17 14.31
CA VAL A 23 -12.25 -25.67 13.53
C VAL A 23 -11.85 -24.70 12.42
N VAL A 24 -12.82 -23.99 11.83
CA VAL A 24 -12.58 -23.05 10.73
C VAL A 24 -11.78 -21.85 11.23
N ILE A 25 -12.18 -21.23 12.34
CA ILE A 25 -11.45 -20.10 12.89
C ILE A 25 -10.05 -20.51 13.39
N SER A 26 -9.89 -21.75 13.86
CA SER A 26 -8.60 -22.29 14.26
C SER A 26 -7.64 -22.39 13.07
N ILE A 27 -8.09 -22.90 11.93
CA ILE A 27 -7.23 -23.03 10.75
C ILE A 27 -6.92 -21.64 10.17
N ILE A 28 -7.90 -20.73 10.09
CA ILE A 28 -7.69 -19.36 9.58
C ILE A 28 -6.64 -18.62 10.42
N SER A 29 -6.73 -18.71 11.76
CA SER A 29 -5.77 -18.04 12.64
C SER A 29 -4.35 -18.57 12.51
N LEU A 30 -4.18 -19.89 12.34
CA LEU A 30 -2.87 -20.50 12.06
C LEU A 30 -2.25 -19.99 10.75
N LEU A 31 -3.07 -19.90 9.69
CA LEU A 31 -2.61 -19.37 8.40
C LEU A 31 -2.19 -17.90 8.52
N ILE A 32 -3.01 -17.06 9.17
CA ILE A 32 -2.70 -15.64 9.38
C ILE A 32 -1.43 -15.47 10.23
N ALA A 33 -1.25 -16.28 11.27
CA ALA A 33 -0.08 -16.21 12.15
C ALA A 33 1.24 -16.43 11.38
N MET A 34 1.24 -17.28 10.35
CA MET A 34 2.41 -17.47 9.48
C MET A 34 2.53 -16.40 8.39
N LEU A 35 1.41 -15.82 7.95
CA LEU A 35 1.37 -14.82 6.87
C LEU A 35 1.74 -13.40 7.33
N LEU A 36 1.28 -12.95 8.49
CA LEU A 36 1.56 -11.61 9.03
C LEU A 36 3.06 -11.28 9.12
N PRO A 37 3.93 -12.11 9.73
CA PRO A 37 5.36 -11.81 9.81
C PRO A 37 6.03 -11.80 8.42
N SER A 38 5.50 -12.59 7.49
CA SER A 38 5.99 -12.65 6.11
C SER A 38 5.64 -11.37 5.33
N LEU A 39 4.45 -10.81 5.57
CA LEU A 39 3.96 -9.60 4.90
C LEU A 39 4.76 -8.35 5.29
N GLU A 40 5.12 -8.20 6.56
CA GLU A 40 5.93 -7.06 7.01
C GLU A 40 7.32 -7.05 6.37
N ARG A 41 7.96 -8.22 6.28
CA ARG A 41 9.26 -8.39 5.60
C ARG A 41 9.14 -8.08 4.11
N ALA A 42 8.09 -8.55 3.44
CA ALA A 42 7.84 -8.27 2.03
C ALA A 42 7.66 -6.76 1.78
N ARG A 43 6.90 -6.06 2.62
CA ARG A 43 6.71 -4.60 2.50
C ARG A 43 8.02 -3.84 2.67
N LYS A 44 8.84 -4.21 3.65
CA LYS A 44 10.16 -3.58 3.86
C LYS A 44 11.07 -3.80 2.65
N SER A 45 11.12 -5.03 2.14
CA SER A 45 11.88 -5.37 0.93
C SER A 45 11.39 -4.58 -0.29
N ALA A 46 10.07 -4.49 -0.49
CA ALA A 46 9.48 -3.71 -1.57
C ALA A 46 9.88 -2.22 -1.51
N ASN A 47 9.84 -1.60 -0.33
CA ASN A 47 10.27 -0.21 -0.17
C ASN A 47 11.76 -0.02 -0.49
N THR A 48 12.62 -0.98 -0.09
CA THR A 48 14.04 -0.95 -0.45
C THR A 48 14.24 -1.08 -1.96
N ILE A 49 13.52 -1.99 -2.61
CA ILE A 49 13.56 -2.17 -4.07
C ILE A 49 13.08 -0.90 -4.80
N LEU A 50 12.01 -0.27 -4.33
CA LEU A 50 11.52 1.00 -4.89
C LEU A 50 12.57 2.10 -4.78
N CYS A 51 13.17 2.28 -3.60
CA CYS A 51 14.21 3.27 -3.38
C CYS A 51 15.44 3.01 -4.27
N ALA A 52 15.89 1.76 -4.35
CA ALA A 52 17.01 1.37 -5.21
C ALA A 52 16.72 1.64 -6.69
N ASN A 53 15.49 1.37 -7.16
CA ASN A 53 15.09 1.66 -8.53
C ASN A 53 15.03 3.17 -8.80
N ASN A 54 14.56 3.97 -7.86
CA ASN A 54 14.56 5.43 -8.00
C ASN A 54 16.00 5.96 -8.14
N LEU A 55 16.93 5.49 -7.30
CA LEU A 55 18.34 5.88 -7.39
C LEU A 55 18.95 5.43 -8.72
N LYS A 56 18.66 4.22 -9.17
CA LYS A 56 19.08 3.72 -10.48
C LYS A 56 18.57 4.61 -11.61
N GLN A 57 17.29 5.00 -11.59
CA GLN A 57 16.71 5.90 -12.59
C GLN A 57 17.37 7.27 -12.59
N ILE A 58 17.68 7.84 -11.42
CA ILE A 58 18.42 9.10 -11.31
C ILE A 58 19.84 8.93 -11.90
N GLY A 59 20.54 7.86 -11.55
CA GLY A 59 21.89 7.59 -12.07
C GLY A 59 21.90 7.44 -13.60
N ILE A 60 20.90 6.75 -14.17
CA ILE A 60 20.71 6.66 -15.61
C ILE A 60 20.49 8.05 -16.20
N ALA A 61 19.62 8.87 -15.61
CA ALA A 61 19.34 10.22 -16.10
C ALA A 61 20.58 11.12 -16.08
N ILE A 62 21.40 11.05 -15.02
CA ILE A 62 22.67 11.79 -14.93
C ILE A 62 23.64 11.33 -16.01
N TYR A 63 23.81 10.00 -16.17
CA TYR A 63 24.71 9.45 -17.18
C TYR A 63 24.28 9.84 -18.60
N SER A 64 22.99 9.74 -18.91
CA SER A 64 22.43 10.20 -20.19
C SER A 64 22.67 11.69 -20.40
N TYR A 65 22.48 12.53 -19.37
CA TYR A 65 22.76 13.96 -19.48
C TYR A 65 24.24 14.25 -19.78
N CYS A 66 25.16 13.63 -19.04
CA CYS A 66 26.60 13.83 -19.25
C CYS A 66 27.03 13.45 -20.67
N ALA A 67 26.52 12.32 -21.18
CA ALA A 67 26.79 11.88 -22.55
C ALA A 67 26.38 12.93 -23.60
N ASP A 68 25.26 13.63 -23.36
CA ASP A 68 24.74 14.65 -24.27
C ASP A 68 25.34 16.06 -24.04
N ASN A 69 26.02 16.29 -22.91
CA ASN A 69 26.47 17.62 -22.45
C ASN A 69 27.98 17.67 -22.15
N ASN A 70 28.82 17.06 -23.01
CA ASN A 70 30.29 17.10 -22.90
C ASN A 70 30.82 16.65 -21.53
N ASP A 71 30.25 15.59 -20.97
CA ASP A 71 30.60 15.05 -19.65
C ASP A 71 30.40 16.02 -18.47
N VAL A 72 29.65 17.10 -18.68
CA VAL A 72 29.27 18.02 -17.62
C VAL A 72 28.10 17.43 -16.83
N LEU A 73 28.21 17.42 -15.50
CA LEU A 73 27.13 16.99 -14.62
C LEU A 73 25.93 17.95 -14.72
N PRO A 74 24.69 17.45 -14.56
CA PRO A 74 23.52 18.32 -14.58
C PRO A 74 23.64 19.37 -13.47
N PRO A 75 23.27 20.63 -13.76
CA PRO A 75 23.28 21.68 -12.75
C PRO A 75 22.39 21.23 -11.59
N GLY A 76 22.93 21.24 -10.38
CA GLY A 76 22.17 20.95 -9.18
C GLY A 76 21.07 22.00 -8.94
N TRP A 77 20.55 22.07 -7.72
CA TRP A 77 19.64 23.15 -7.32
C TRP A 77 20.38 24.50 -7.18
N ALA A 78 21.10 24.91 -8.22
CA ALA A 78 21.54 26.27 -8.44
C ALA A 78 20.30 27.06 -8.87
N TRP A 79 19.47 27.41 -7.88
CA TRP A 79 18.74 28.66 -7.98
C TRP A 79 19.80 29.72 -8.22
N ALA A 80 19.91 30.16 -9.47
CA ALA A 80 20.70 31.31 -9.82
C ALA A 80 20.32 32.40 -8.83
N SER A 81 21.26 32.76 -7.96
CA SER A 81 21.15 33.90 -7.05
C SER A 81 21.07 35.14 -7.91
N GLY A 82 19.85 35.48 -8.33
CA GLY A 82 19.58 36.49 -9.34
C GLY A 82 18.08 36.65 -9.57
N GLY A 83 17.33 36.99 -8.52
CA GLY A 83 15.94 37.46 -8.67
C GLY A 83 14.99 36.95 -7.59
N GLN A 84 14.86 37.71 -6.50
CA GLN A 84 13.65 37.69 -5.67
C GLN A 84 12.45 37.99 -6.57
N ARG A 85 11.46 37.09 -6.61
CA ARG A 85 10.02 37.41 -6.58
C ARG A 85 9.14 36.16 -6.57
N GLY A 86 8.66 35.84 -5.37
CA GLY A 86 7.29 35.40 -5.09
C GLY A 86 6.83 34.03 -5.59
N GLY A 87 6.37 33.18 -4.66
CA GLY A 87 5.45 32.11 -5.04
C GLY A 87 5.39 30.90 -4.12
N HIS A 88 4.66 31.02 -3.02
CA HIS A 88 3.89 29.95 -2.38
C HIS A 88 4.64 28.68 -1.92
N ALA A 89 4.92 28.66 -0.60
CA ALA A 89 5.03 27.43 0.16
C ALA A 89 3.68 26.68 0.14
N ARG A 90 3.46 25.83 -0.87
CA ARG A 90 2.49 24.72 -0.76
C ARG A 90 3.27 23.45 -0.45
N ARG A 91 3.36 23.13 0.84
CA ARG A 91 3.53 21.72 1.26
C ARG A 91 2.27 20.97 0.82
N PRO A 92 2.42 19.76 0.30
CA PRO A 92 1.75 18.63 0.95
C PRO A 92 2.65 17.38 0.88
N SER A 93 2.44 16.30 1.61
CA SER A 93 1.64 15.92 2.76
C SER A 93 2.13 14.49 3.02
N VAL A 94 2.59 14.22 4.23
CA VAL A 94 2.67 12.84 4.73
C VAL A 94 1.60 12.72 5.79
#